data_AF-A0A3N1D9H0-F1
#
_entry.id   AF-A0A3N1D9H0-F1
#
_cell.length_a   1.000
_cell.length_b   1.000
_cell.length_c   1.000
_cell.angle_alpha   90.00
_cell.angle_beta   90.00
_cell.angle_gamma   90.00
#
_symmetry.space_group_name_H-M   'P 1'
#
loop_
_entity.id
_entity.type
_entity.pdbx_description
1 polymer ?
#
loop_
_entity_poly.entity_id
_entity_poly.type
_entity_poly.pdbx_seq_one_letter_code
_entity_poly.pdbx_strand_id
1 'polypeptide(L)' 'MAHKTDPGAFVGGVFFLIVAALFGGAALSWVDLAPMRYLLPALAVGYAVVLLVRGLSRGRREDRA' A
#
# COMPACT_ATOMS: atom_id res chain seq x y z
N MET A 1 -12.08 19.09 -15.63
CA MET A 1 -11.37 19.03 -14.33
C MET A 1 -10.35 17.89 -14.42
N ALA A 2 -9.09 18.17 -14.70
CA ALA A 2 -8.07 17.11 -14.80
C ALA A 2 -7.76 16.60 -13.39
N HIS A 3 -8.24 15.39 -13.06
CA HIS A 3 -7.91 14.74 -11.81
C HIS A 3 -6.42 14.39 -11.85
N LYS A 4 -5.60 15.23 -11.22
CA LYS A 4 -4.14 15.06 -11.17
C LYS A 4 -3.87 13.79 -10.37
N THR A 5 -3.66 12.68 -11.08
CA THR A 5 -3.48 11.34 -10.51
C THR A 5 -2.25 11.40 -9.60
N ASP A 6 -2.45 11.27 -8.29
CA ASP A 6 -1.36 11.25 -7.31
C ASP A 6 -0.84 9.80 -7.23
N PRO A 7 0.37 9.52 -7.73
CA PRO A 7 0.89 8.16 -7.76
C PRO A 7 1.08 7.59 -6.35
N GLY A 8 1.40 8.44 -5.37
CA GLY A 8 1.54 8.04 -3.97
C GLY A 8 0.19 7.67 -3.34
N ALA A 9 -0.87 8.40 -3.67
CA ALA A 9 -2.22 8.05 -3.21
C ALA A 9 -2.70 6.73 -3.84
N PHE A 10 -2.41 6.51 -5.13
CA PHE A 10 -2.79 5.28 -5.83
C PHE A 10 -2.09 4.05 -5.23
N VAL A 11 -0.76 4.09 -5.08
CA VAL A 11 0.01 2.96 -4.53
C VAL A 11 -0.38 2.66 -3.08
N GLY A 12 -0.62 3.69 -2.26
CA GLY A 12 -1.16 3.50 -0.91
C GLY A 12 -2.53 2.83 -0.91
N GLY A 13 -3.45 3.28 -1.77
CA GLY A 13 -4.78 2.69 -1.89
C GLY A 13 -4.75 1.22 -2.29
N VAL A 14 -3.93 0.86 -3.28
CA VAL A 14 -3.77 -0.54 -3.72
C VAL A 14 -3.19 -1.41 -2.61
N PHE A 15 -2.18 -0.93 -1.89
CA PHE A 15 -1.61 -1.67 -0.75
C PHE A 15 -2.67 -1.95 0.31
N PHE A 16 -3.42 -0.95 0.77
CA PHE A 16 -4.47 -1.14 1.76
C PHE A 16 -5.60 -2.06 1.28
N LEU A 17 -5.97 -1.97 0.00
CA LEU A 17 -6.97 -2.86 -0.58
C LEU A 17 -6.54 -4.33 -0.55
N ILE A 18 -5.29 -4.62 -0.91
CA ILE A 18 -4.73 -5.98 -0.85
C ILE A 18 -4.71 -6.49 0.59
N VAL A 19 -4.28 -5.66 1.55
CA VAL A 19 -4.27 -6.02 2.97
C VAL A 19 -5.69 -6.31 3.46
N ALA A 20 -6.66 -5.46 3.12
CA ALA A 20 -8.06 -5.65 3.47
C ALA A 20 -8.64 -6.94 2.86
N ALA A 21 -8.32 -7.24 1.61
CA ALA A 21 -8.74 -8.49 0.96
C ALA A 21 -8.12 -9.73 1.61
N LEU A 22 -6.84 -9.65 2.01
CA LEU A 22 -6.14 -10.76 2.67
C LEU A 22 -6.74 -11.06 4.04
N PHE A 23 -6.94 -10.02 4.88
CA PHE A 23 -7.56 -10.18 6.19
C PHE A 23 -9.04 -10.55 6.10
N GLY A 24 -9.80 -9.92 5.19
CA GLY A 24 -11.20 -10.23 4.96
C GLY A 24 -11.40 -11.66 4.44
N GLY A 25 -10.56 -12.10 3.51
CA GLY A 25 -10.57 -13.46 2.99
C GLY A 25 -10.23 -14.49 4.08
N ALA A 26 -9.23 -14.22 4.91
CA ALA A 26 -8.86 -15.10 6.02
C ALA A 26 -9.99 -15.21 7.04
N ALA A 27 -10.63 -14.08 7.37
CA ALA A 27 -11.75 -14.03 8.30
C ALA A 27 -12.99 -14.77 7.78
N LEU A 28 -13.28 -14.69 6.48
CA LEU A 28 -14.45 -15.34 5.87
C LEU A 28 -14.25 -16.84 5.65
N SER A 29 -13.05 -17.26 5.30
CA SER A 29 -12.75 -18.65 4.95
C SER A 29 -12.33 -19.50 6.15
N TRP A 30 -11.94 -18.88 7.28
CA TRP A 30 -11.26 -19.55 8.39
C TRP A 30 -9.98 -20.29 7.98
N VAL A 31 -9.46 -19.98 6.78
CA VAL A 31 -8.22 -20.52 6.25
C VAL A 31 -7.12 -19.49 6.47
N ASP A 32 -5.99 -19.97 6.97
CA ASP A 32 -4.80 -19.15 7.14
C ASP A 32 -4.19 -18.86 5.75
N LEU A 33 -4.54 -17.72 5.18
CA LEU A 33 -4.08 -17.30 3.84
C LEU A 33 -2.60 -16.91 3.82
N ALA A 34 -2.03 -16.59 4.98
CA ALA A 34 -0.61 -16.28 5.11
C ALA A 34 -0.13 -16.63 6.53
N PRO A 35 1.00 -17.34 6.69
CA PRO A 35 1.57 -17.59 8.00
C PRO A 35 1.88 -16.27 8.73
N MET A 36 1.41 -16.13 9.96
CA MET A 36 1.58 -14.89 10.76
C MET A 36 3.04 -14.42 10.85
N ARG A 37 4.00 -15.36 10.81
CA ARG A 37 5.45 -15.09 10.80
C ARG A 37 5.92 -14.23 9.61
N TYR A 38 5.20 -14.28 8.49
CA TYR A 38 5.54 -13.51 7.29
C TYR A 38 4.67 -12.27 7.10
N LEU A 39 3.54 -12.19 7.81
CA LEU A 39 2.56 -11.14 7.62
C LEU A 39 3.09 -9.77 8.12
N LEU A 40 3.66 -9.73 9.32
CA LEU A 40 4.31 -8.54 9.87
C LEU A 40 5.45 -7.98 8.97
N PRO A 41 6.46 -8.79 8.56
CA PRO A 41 7.52 -8.29 7.69
C PRO A 41 7.00 -7.90 6.29
N ALA A 42 6.03 -8.62 5.73
CA ALA A 42 5.42 -8.24 4.45
C ALA A 42 4.68 -6.90 4.52
N LEU A 43 3.93 -6.65 5.59
CA LEU A 43 3.28 -5.36 5.83
C LEU A 43 4.30 -4.23 5.99
N ALA A 44 5.38 -4.46 6.73
CA ALA A 44 6.44 -3.47 6.92
C ALA A 44 7.11 -3.10 5.58
N VAL A 45 7.45 -4.10 4.76
CA VAL A 45 8.04 -3.89 3.43
C VAL A 45 7.06 -3.15 2.52
N GLY A 46 5.80 -3.59 2.44
CA GLY A 46 4.80 -2.94 1.61
C GLY A 46 4.52 -1.50 2.04
N TYR A 47 4.46 -1.24 3.34
CA TYR A 47 4.33 0.12 3.87
C TYR A 47 5.54 1.00 3.57
N ALA A 48 6.76 0.45 3.68
CA ALA A 48 7.98 1.17 3.30
C ALA A 48 7.98 1.56 1.81
N VAL A 49 7.51 0.66 0.93
CA VAL A 49 7.34 0.96 -0.51
C VAL A 49 6.33 2.08 -0.72
N VAL A 50 5.18 2.04 -0.04
CA VAL A 50 4.16 3.10 -0.12
C VAL A 50 4.75 4.45 0.30
N LEU A 51 5.47 4.50 1.42
CA LEU A 51 6.11 5.72 1.90
C LEU A 51 7.19 6.24 0.95
N LEU A 52 7.98 5.35 0.37
CA LEU A 52 9.00 5.69 -0.61
C LEU A 52 8.37 6.30 -1.87
N VAL A 53 7.34 5.66 -2.43
CA VAL A 53 6.61 6.19 -3.60
C VAL A 53 5.96 7.53 -3.27
N ARG A 54 5.39 7.67 -2.07
CA ARG A 54 4.77 8.92 -1.61
C ARG A 54 5.80 10.03 -1.42
N GLY A 55 6.97 9.72 -0.87
CA GLY A 55 8.09 10.65 -0.71
C GLY A 55 8.62 11.13 -2.05
N LEU A 56 8.88 10.20 -2.98
CA LEU A 56 9.30 10.52 -4.35
C LEU A 56 8.26 11.35 -5.11
N SER A 57 6.97 11.05 -4.93
CA SER A 57 5.87 11.81 -5.54
C SER A 57 5.78 13.24 -5.00
N ARG A 58 6.22 13.47 -3.76
CA ARG A 58 6.26 14.79 -3.12
C ARG A 58 7.46 15.61 -3.60
N GLY A 59 8.67 15.03 -3.61
CA GLY A 59 9.89 15.70 -4.06
C GLY A 59 9.81 16.17 -5.52
N ARG A 60 9.14 15.41 -6.38
CA ARG A 60 8.89 15.81 -7.78
C ARG A 60 8.03 17.07 -7.95
N ARG A 61 7.29 17.49 -6.92
CA ARG A 61 6.48 18.71 -6.94
C ARG A 61 7.28 19.94 -6.52
N GLU A 62 8.30 19.77 -5.68
CA GLU A 62 9.20 20.86 -5.24
C GLU A 62 10.21 21.23 -6.33
N ASP A 63 10.76 20.27 -7.08
CA ASP A 63 11.71 20.56 -8.18
C ASP A 63 11.09 21.28 -9.41
N ARG A 64 9.77 21.46 -9.44
CA ARG A 64 9.04 22.15 -10.52
C ARG A 64 8.44 23.50 -10.10
N ALA A 65 8.60 23.91 -8.85
CA ALA A 65 8.19 25.22 -8.34
C ALA A 65 9.38 26.19 -8.39
#